data_AF-A0AAD6SBM4-F1
#
_entry.id   AF-A0AAD6SBM4-F1
#
_cell.length_a   1.000
_cell.length_b   1.000
_cell.length_c   1.000
_cell.angle_alpha   90.00
_cell.angle_beta   90.00
_cell.angle_gamma   90.00
#
_symmetry.space_group_name_H-M   'P 1'
#
loop_
_entity.id
_entity.type
_entity.pdbx_description
1 polymer ?
#
loop_
_entity_poly.entity_id
_entity_poly.type
_entity_poly.pdbx_seq_one_letter_code
_entity_poly.pdbx_strand_id
1 'polypeptide(L)'
;GGEWSMITELWWSLEKSTGFVSLTKGFSATGRPDEIKLWVKYARKGTPAVRDVTAFASNLRTWWKSINPKWRVGADGELKQAEEGEWTELEAPGANGFLNVLIALRWWKEKAGDDPKWANSVADVTWVSER
;
A
#
# COMPACT_ATOMS: atom_id res chain seq x y z
N GLY A 1 -1.07 -19.48 1.44
CA GLY A 1 0.18 -19.76 2.19
C GLY A 1 1.36 -19.05 1.55
N GLY A 2 1.54 -19.19 0.23
CA GLY A 2 2.57 -18.47 -0.52
C GLY A 2 2.34 -16.96 -0.67
N GLU A 3 1.08 -16.48 -0.58
CA GLU A 3 0.79 -15.04 -0.69
C GLU A 3 1.31 -14.23 0.49
N TRP A 4 1.36 -14.85 1.69
CA TRP A 4 1.94 -14.23 2.87
C TRP A 4 3.46 -14.08 2.72
N SER A 5 4.13 -15.12 2.23
CA SER A 5 5.56 -15.09 1.95
C SER A 5 5.90 -13.91 1.03
N MET A 6 5.16 -13.74 -0.07
CA MET A 6 5.35 -12.62 -1.01
C MET A 6 5.23 -11.25 -0.34
N ILE A 7 4.18 -11.02 0.46
CA ILE A 7 3.97 -9.74 1.14
C ILE A 7 5.07 -9.48 2.18
N THR A 8 5.48 -10.51 2.92
CA THR A 8 6.56 -10.38 3.92
C THR A 8 7.93 -10.19 3.28
N GLU A 9 8.20 -10.87 2.18
CA GLU A 9 9.45 -10.74 1.42
C GLU A 9 9.56 -9.35 0.79
N LEU A 10 8.46 -8.83 0.25
CA LEU A 10 8.39 -7.47 -0.29
C LEU A 10 8.63 -6.42 0.80
N TRP A 11 7.93 -6.54 1.93
CA TRP A 11 8.13 -5.62 3.06
C TRP A 11 9.56 -5.71 3.63
N TRP A 12 10.09 -6.92 3.80
CA TRP A 12 11.46 -7.14 4.26
C TRP A 12 12.49 -6.50 3.32
N SER A 13 12.30 -6.63 2.01
CA SER A 13 13.20 -6.06 1.00
C SER A 13 13.21 -4.53 1.06
N LEU A 14 12.04 -3.90 1.26
CA LEU A 14 11.89 -2.45 1.44
C LEU A 14 12.56 -1.94 2.74
N GLU A 15 12.36 -2.63 3.87
CA GLU A 15 13.00 -2.22 5.13
C GLU A 15 14.53 -2.43 5.06
N LYS A 16 14.97 -3.50 4.40
CA LYS A 16 16.39 -3.77 4.18
C LYS A 16 17.05 -2.70 3.30
N SER A 17 16.41 -2.27 2.21
CA SER A 17 16.97 -1.24 1.31
C SER A 17 17.11 0.13 1.98
N THR A 18 16.28 0.38 3.01
CA THR A 18 16.30 1.62 3.79
C THR A 18 17.13 1.52 5.07
N GLY A 19 17.88 0.41 5.26
CA GLY A 19 18.70 0.20 6.45
C GLY A 19 17.91 0.10 7.75
N PHE A 20 16.64 -0.30 7.66
CA PHE A 20 15.68 -0.35 8.78
C PHE A 20 15.47 1.00 9.48
N VAL A 21 15.70 2.10 8.76
CA VAL A 21 15.44 3.45 9.28
C VAL A 21 13.94 3.60 9.51
N SER A 22 13.53 3.78 10.75
CA SER A 22 12.14 4.09 11.08
C SER A 22 11.96 5.60 11.18
N LEU A 23 11.39 6.21 10.15
CA LEU A 23 11.00 7.62 10.23
C LEU A 23 9.65 7.76 10.91
N THR A 24 9.49 8.86 11.66
CA THR A 24 8.17 9.27 12.15
C THR A 24 7.25 9.65 10.99
N LYS A 25 7.82 10.18 9.91
CA LYS A 25 7.13 10.48 8.64
C LYS A 25 6.83 9.19 7.89
N GLY A 26 5.57 9.00 7.51
CA GLY A 26 5.15 7.96 6.57
C GLY A 26 4.25 8.51 5.48
N PHE A 27 3.50 7.64 4.81
CA PHE A 27 2.52 8.08 3.82
C PHE A 27 1.45 8.98 4.43
N SER A 28 0.87 9.86 3.62
CA SER A 28 -0.24 10.72 4.04
C SER A 28 -1.36 9.90 4.68
N ALA A 29 -1.94 10.43 5.76
CA ALA A 29 -3.14 9.85 6.38
C ALA A 29 -4.43 10.32 5.71
N THR A 30 -4.36 11.38 4.90
CA THR A 30 -5.51 11.92 4.16
C THR A 30 -6.00 10.89 3.14
N GLY A 31 -7.30 10.60 3.17
CA GLY A 31 -7.92 9.63 2.26
C GLY A 31 -7.61 8.16 2.57
N ARG A 32 -6.82 7.86 3.60
CA ARG A 32 -6.50 6.49 4.01
C ARG A 32 -7.77 5.75 4.45
N PRO A 33 -7.98 4.48 4.04
CA PRO A 33 -9.08 3.66 4.53
C PRO A 33 -9.18 3.62 6.06
N ASP A 34 -10.40 3.70 6.58
CA ASP A 34 -10.68 3.77 8.02
C ASP A 34 -10.20 2.52 8.76
N GLU A 35 -10.23 1.35 8.12
CA GLU A 35 -9.70 0.10 8.66
C GLU A 35 -8.21 0.21 8.98
N ILE A 36 -7.42 0.82 8.10
CA ILE A 36 -5.99 1.05 8.34
C ILE A 36 -5.82 2.09 9.45
N LYS A 37 -6.62 3.17 9.44
CA LYS A 37 -6.59 4.21 10.47
C LYS A 37 -6.87 3.61 11.86
N LEU A 38 -7.87 2.75 11.98
CA LEU A 38 -8.20 2.04 13.21
C LEU A 38 -7.08 1.07 13.61
N TRP A 39 -6.56 0.30 12.67
CA TRP A 39 -5.46 -0.64 12.93
C TRP A 39 -4.21 0.06 13.45
N VAL A 40 -3.80 1.17 12.83
CA VAL A 40 -2.68 2.01 13.31
C VAL A 40 -2.98 2.58 14.69
N LYS A 41 -4.21 3.08 14.93
CA LYS A 41 -4.65 3.60 16.23
C LYS A 41 -4.54 2.55 17.35
N TYR A 42 -4.83 1.29 17.06
CA TYR A 42 -4.72 0.17 18.01
C TYR A 42 -3.34 -0.49 18.01
N ALA A 43 -2.29 0.28 17.70
CA ALA A 43 -0.91 -0.20 17.67
C ALA A 43 -0.70 -1.43 16.79
N ARG A 44 -1.43 -1.52 15.68
CA ARG A 44 -1.35 -2.59 14.68
C ARG A 44 -1.71 -3.98 15.22
N LYS A 45 -2.52 -4.02 16.29
CA LYS A 45 -2.99 -5.26 16.91
C LYS A 45 -4.32 -5.70 16.32
N GLY A 46 -4.43 -7.01 16.07
CA GLY A 46 -5.62 -7.62 15.49
C GLY A 46 -5.85 -7.22 14.03
N THR A 47 -6.97 -7.70 13.48
CA THR A 47 -7.41 -7.37 12.11
C THR A 47 -8.75 -6.63 12.21
N PRO A 48 -8.86 -5.40 11.69
CA PRO A 48 -10.13 -4.68 11.64
C PRO A 48 -11.16 -5.42 10.78
N ALA A 49 -12.44 -5.25 11.10
CA ALA A 49 -13.52 -5.83 10.31
C ALA A 49 -13.72 -5.02 9.01
N VAL A 50 -13.31 -5.59 7.88
CA VAL A 50 -13.68 -5.10 6.54
C VAL A 50 -15.09 -5.57 6.24
N ARG A 51 -16.08 -4.68 6.43
CA ARG A 51 -17.52 -5.00 6.25
C ARG A 51 -17.97 -4.87 4.79
N ASP A 52 -17.43 -3.89 4.08
CA ASP A 52 -17.68 -3.65 2.67
C ASP A 52 -16.34 -3.72 1.92
N VAL A 53 -16.06 -4.88 1.33
CA VAL A 53 -14.81 -5.11 0.62
C VAL A 53 -14.69 -4.26 -0.65
N THR A 54 -15.81 -3.93 -1.29
CA THR A 54 -15.82 -3.12 -2.52
C THR A 54 -15.47 -1.66 -2.21
N ALA A 55 -16.08 -1.09 -1.16
CA ALA A 55 -15.75 0.25 -0.70
C ALA A 55 -14.29 0.32 -0.19
N PHE A 56 -13.86 -0.69 0.58
CA PHE A 56 -12.49 -0.77 1.08
C PHE A 56 -11.47 -0.81 -0.06
N ALA A 57 -11.67 -1.66 -1.06
CA ALA A 57 -10.82 -1.75 -2.25
C ALA A 57 -10.75 -0.42 -3.02
N SER A 58 -11.90 0.23 -3.23
CA SER A 58 -11.97 1.54 -3.90
C SER A 58 -11.21 2.62 -3.13
N ASN A 59 -11.39 2.68 -1.81
CA ASN A 59 -10.70 3.62 -0.94
C ASN A 59 -9.19 3.37 -0.90
N LEU A 60 -8.77 2.10 -0.82
CA LEU A 60 -7.35 1.73 -0.85
C LEU A 60 -6.69 2.16 -2.15
N ARG A 61 -7.32 1.86 -3.31
CA ARG A 61 -6.79 2.30 -4.61
C ARG A 61 -6.73 3.82 -4.71
N THR A 62 -7.79 4.52 -4.30
CA THR A 62 -7.82 5.99 -4.32
C THR A 62 -6.72 6.60 -3.45
N TRP A 63 -6.53 6.05 -2.24
CA TRP A 63 -5.46 6.46 -1.34
C TRP A 63 -4.08 6.19 -1.95
N TRP A 64 -3.85 4.99 -2.50
CA TRP A 64 -2.61 4.63 -3.18
C TRP A 64 -2.28 5.61 -4.31
N LYS A 65 -3.27 5.98 -5.13
CA LYS A 65 -3.10 7.02 -6.16
C LYS A 65 -2.72 8.38 -5.57
N SER A 66 -3.33 8.77 -4.45
CA SER A 66 -3.09 10.07 -3.81
C SER A 66 -1.71 10.23 -3.16
N ILE A 67 -1.08 9.14 -2.73
CA ILE A 67 0.25 9.16 -2.09
C ILE A 67 1.39 9.01 -3.11
N ASN A 68 1.05 8.72 -4.36
CA ASN A 68 2.02 8.60 -5.44
C ASN A 68 2.42 9.96 -6.02
N PRO A 69 3.62 10.05 -6.61
CA PRO A 69 4.02 11.26 -7.32
C PRO A 69 3.04 11.63 -8.42
N LYS A 70 2.78 12.94 -8.59
CA LYS A 70 1.79 13.43 -9.55
C LYS A 70 2.08 13.01 -10.99
N TRP A 71 3.36 12.88 -11.34
CA TRP A 71 3.80 12.47 -12.68
C TRP A 71 3.37 11.03 -13.01
N ARG A 72 3.08 10.18 -12.01
CA ARG A 72 2.52 8.84 -12.23
C ARG A 72 1.05 8.85 -12.61
N VAL A 73 0.31 9.90 -12.25
CA VAL A 73 -1.13 9.93 -12.48
C VAL A 73 -1.38 10.36 -13.93
N GLY A 74 -1.85 9.41 -14.73
CA GLY A 74 -2.20 9.63 -16.13
C GLY A 74 -3.38 10.58 -16.30
N ALA A 75 -3.60 11.01 -17.55
CA ALA A 75 -4.76 11.84 -17.90
C ALA A 75 -6.10 11.11 -17.69
N ASP A 76 -6.07 9.78 -17.69
CA ASP A 76 -7.18 8.89 -17.34
C ASP A 76 -7.36 8.70 -15.81
N GLY A 77 -6.46 9.28 -15.00
CA GLY A 77 -6.47 9.19 -13.56
C GLY A 77 -5.96 7.85 -13.01
N GLU A 78 -5.33 7.02 -13.83
CA GLU A 78 -4.71 5.76 -13.41
C GLU A 78 -3.18 5.92 -13.26
N LEU A 79 -2.58 5.02 -12.47
CA LEU A 79 -1.13 5.06 -12.25
C LEU A 79 -0.40 4.46 -13.44
N LYS A 80 0.59 5.20 -13.93
CA LYS A 80 1.53 4.76 -14.94
C LYS A 80 2.77 4.16 -14.28
N GLN A 81 3.31 3.14 -14.93
CA GLN A 81 4.64 2.62 -14.66
C GLN A 81 5.62 3.34 -15.58
N ALA A 82 6.03 4.53 -15.16
CA ALA A 82 7.00 5.37 -15.86
C ALA A 82 8.06 5.85 -14.85
N GLU A 83 9.17 6.38 -15.33
CA GLU A 83 10.26 6.90 -14.48
C GLU A 83 10.60 8.34 -14.92
N GLU A 84 9.59 9.21 -14.88
CA GLU A 84 9.69 10.58 -15.41
C GLU A 84 10.10 11.61 -14.34
N GLY A 85 10.26 11.21 -13.08
CA GLY A 85 10.58 12.14 -12.00
C GLY A 85 10.96 11.50 -10.67
N GLU A 86 11.12 12.35 -9.66
CA GLU A 86 11.54 11.95 -8.31
C GLU A 86 10.48 11.13 -7.58
N TRP A 87 10.94 10.23 -6.71
CA TRP A 87 10.10 9.30 -5.93
C TRP A 87 9.90 9.69 -4.47
N THR A 88 10.28 10.92 -4.10
CA THR A 88 10.36 11.40 -2.71
C THR A 88 9.07 11.19 -1.89
N GLU A 89 7.90 11.21 -2.52
CA GLU A 89 6.60 10.97 -1.88
C GLU A 89 6.46 9.52 -1.37
N LEU A 90 7.18 8.59 -1.99
CA LEU A 90 7.19 7.18 -1.61
C LEU A 90 8.40 6.78 -0.76
N GLU A 91 9.29 7.72 -0.42
CA GLU A 91 10.36 7.53 0.57
C GLU A 91 9.82 7.59 1.99
N ALA A 92 9.09 6.55 2.37
CA ALA A 92 8.45 6.41 3.68
C ALA A 92 8.92 5.12 4.37
N PRO A 93 10.19 5.06 4.83
CA PRO A 93 10.72 3.87 5.47
C PRO A 93 10.06 3.64 6.84
N GLY A 94 9.97 2.38 7.26
CA GLY A 94 9.36 1.98 8.52
C GLY A 94 7.83 1.77 8.46
N ALA A 95 7.27 1.52 9.65
CA ALA A 95 5.91 1.00 9.82
C ALA A 95 4.76 1.96 9.42
N ASN A 96 5.07 3.20 9.02
CA ASN A 96 4.09 4.19 8.57
C ASN A 96 4.00 4.30 7.04
N GLY A 97 4.90 3.68 6.29
CA GLY A 97 4.87 3.64 4.82
C GLY A 97 4.20 2.39 4.27
N PHE A 98 4.95 1.63 3.48
CA PHE A 98 4.48 0.49 2.71
C PHE A 98 3.75 -0.58 3.50
N LEU A 99 4.12 -0.82 4.77
CA LEU A 99 3.44 -1.78 5.64
C LEU A 99 1.91 -1.58 5.65
N ASN A 100 1.46 -0.33 5.66
CA ASN A 100 0.02 0.00 5.66
C ASN A 100 -0.67 -0.41 4.35
N VAL A 101 0.00 -0.28 3.21
CA VAL A 101 -0.55 -0.65 1.90
C VAL A 101 -0.56 -2.18 1.76
N LEU A 102 0.53 -2.83 2.17
CA LEU A 102 0.70 -4.27 2.11
C LEU A 102 -0.32 -5.02 2.97
N ILE A 103 -0.55 -4.58 4.21
CA ILE A 103 -1.57 -5.19 5.07
C ILE A 103 -2.98 -4.97 4.53
N ALA A 104 -3.24 -3.82 3.89
CA ALA A 104 -4.53 -3.52 3.30
C ALA A 104 -4.81 -4.40 2.07
N LEU A 105 -3.80 -4.63 1.21
CA LEU A 105 -3.89 -5.59 0.12
C LEU A 105 -4.16 -7.01 0.63
N ARG A 106 -3.54 -7.41 1.74
CA ARG A 106 -3.83 -8.70 2.39
C ARG A 106 -5.30 -8.80 2.80
N TRP A 107 -5.83 -7.80 3.53
CA TRP A 107 -7.23 -7.81 3.96
C TRP A 107 -8.20 -7.83 2.77
N TRP A 108 -7.87 -7.11 1.69
CA TRP A 108 -8.66 -7.17 0.47
C TRP A 108 -8.67 -8.59 -0.12
N LYS A 109 -7.51 -9.24 -0.29
CA LYS A 109 -7.43 -10.61 -0.81
C LYS A 109 -8.28 -11.60 0.00
N GLU A 110 -8.16 -11.55 1.32
CA GLU A 110 -8.88 -12.43 2.24
C GLU A 110 -10.40 -12.29 2.14
N LYS A 111 -10.90 -11.12 1.72
CA LYS A 111 -12.33 -10.83 1.66
C LYS A 111 -12.93 -10.92 0.27
N ALA A 112 -12.16 -10.61 -0.77
CA ALA A 112 -12.64 -10.60 -2.16
C ALA A 112 -12.27 -11.88 -2.94
N GLY A 113 -11.28 -12.67 -2.49
CA GLY A 113 -10.79 -13.82 -3.25
C GLY A 113 -10.05 -13.40 -4.52
N ASP A 114 -10.40 -13.97 -5.66
CA ASP A 114 -9.74 -13.71 -6.95
C ASP A 114 -10.32 -12.47 -7.65
N ASP A 115 -9.95 -11.30 -7.14
CA ASP A 115 -10.29 -10.00 -7.74
C ASP A 115 -9.17 -9.53 -8.69
N PRO A 116 -9.42 -9.34 -10.00
CA PRO A 116 -8.43 -8.81 -10.93
C PRO A 116 -7.90 -7.42 -10.54
N LYS A 117 -8.71 -6.58 -9.89
CA LYS A 117 -8.28 -5.26 -9.42
C LYS A 117 -7.28 -5.36 -8.29
N TRP A 118 -7.40 -6.40 -7.46
CA TRP A 118 -6.41 -6.71 -6.44
C TRP A 118 -5.08 -7.08 -7.08
N ALA A 119 -5.09 -7.98 -8.08
CA ALA A 119 -3.89 -8.41 -8.77
C ALA A 119 -3.15 -7.22 -9.44
N ASN A 120 -3.88 -6.33 -10.09
CA ASN A 120 -3.32 -5.10 -10.67
C ASN A 120 -2.71 -4.18 -9.60
N SER A 121 -3.35 -4.08 -8.43
CA SER A 121 -2.85 -3.25 -7.32
C SER A 121 -1.58 -3.84 -6.70
N VAL A 122 -1.49 -5.17 -6.59
CA VAL A 122 -0.27 -5.87 -6.15
C VAL A 122 0.85 -5.66 -7.16
N ALA A 123 0.58 -5.84 -8.45
CA ALA A 123 1.59 -5.65 -9.49
C ALA A 123 2.18 -4.23 -9.48
N ASP A 124 1.33 -3.21 -9.30
CA ASP A 124 1.80 -1.81 -9.19
C ASP A 124 2.68 -1.58 -7.95
N VAL A 125 2.23 -2.06 -6.78
CA VAL A 125 2.97 -1.90 -5.52
C VAL A 125 4.30 -2.66 -5.55
N THR A 126 4.32 -3.87 -6.12
CA THR A 126 5.55 -4.65 -6.31
C THR A 126 6.52 -3.92 -7.21
N TRP A 127 6.08 -3.48 -8.40
CA TRP A 127 6.92 -2.73 -9.33
C TRP A 127 7.52 -1.47 -8.68
N VAL A 128 6.71 -0.75 -7.91
CA VAL A 128 7.16 0.41 -7.12
C VAL A 128 8.24 0.05 -6.08
N SER A 129 8.14 -1.14 -5.49
CA SER A 129 9.01 -1.55 -4.38
C SER A 129 10.33 -2.15 -4.85
N GLU A 130 10.40 -2.58 -6.11
CA GLU A 130 11.59 -3.15 -6.76
C GLU A 130 12.48 -2.10 -7.45
N ARG A 131 12.12 -0.81 -7.35
CA ARG A 131 12.92 0.30 -7.87
C ARG A 131 14.28 0.46 -7.18
#